data_AF-A0A1G6LV45-F1
#
_entry.id   AF-A0A1G6LV45-F1
#
_cell.length_a   1.000
_cell.length_b   1.000
_cell.length_c   1.000
_cell.angle_alpha   90.00
_cell.angle_beta   90.00
_cell.angle_gamma   90.00
#
_symmetry.space_group_name_H-M   'P 1'
#
loop_
_entity.id
_entity.type
_entity.pdbx_description
1 polymer ?
#
loop_
_entity_poly.entity_id
_entity_poly.type
_entity_poly.pdbx_seq_one_letter_code
_entity_poly.pdbx_strand_id
1 'polypeptide(L)'
;MFGILKWECIVHGKELENVKQDRKHSKRIERYEVSENAIYFDGKYLPVSLIKSMRSQPSAYRPHGCCGIGIPVFKIRVEYGAEKPVVLVIEQEEKAEELIDRVLKANPDITLEYYLSPHTGLKPEKISPPLY
;
A
#
# COMPACT_ATOMS: atom_id res chain seq x y z
N MET A 1 -15.88 -9.52 -25.87
CA MET A 1 -16.09 -10.54 -24.81
C MET A 1 -15.57 -9.92 -23.52
N PHE A 2 -16.45 -9.31 -22.70
CA PHE A 2 -16.05 -8.69 -21.44
C PHE A 2 -15.88 -9.80 -20.41
N GLY A 3 -14.66 -10.32 -20.28
CA GLY A 3 -14.31 -11.26 -19.23
C GLY A 3 -14.66 -10.64 -17.88
N ILE A 4 -15.42 -11.35 -17.06
CA ILE A 4 -15.64 -10.98 -15.66
C ILE A 4 -14.25 -10.96 -15.03
N LEU A 5 -13.70 -9.77 -14.77
CA LEU A 5 -12.48 -9.61 -13.99
C LEU A 5 -12.77 -10.22 -12.62
N LYS A 6 -12.35 -11.47 -12.43
CA LYS A 6 -12.45 -12.18 -11.17
C LYS A 6 -11.29 -11.70 -10.33
N TRP A 7 -11.63 -10.98 -9.27
CA TRP A 7 -10.66 -10.52 -8.28
C TRP A 7 -10.11 -11.71 -7.52
N GLU A 8 -8.79 -11.83 -7.46
CA GLU A 8 -8.09 -12.93 -6.79
C GLU A 8 -7.63 -12.50 -5.39
N CYS A 9 -7.99 -13.26 -4.36
CA CYS A 9 -7.44 -13.03 -3.04
C CYS A 9 -5.99 -13.54 -3.02
N ILE A 10 -5.06 -12.72 -2.54
CA ILE A 10 -3.66 -13.17 -2.42
C ILE A 10 -3.46 -14.20 -1.29
N VAL A 11 -4.46 -14.38 -0.41
CA VAL A 11 -4.44 -15.37 0.67
C VAL A 11 -5.57 -16.38 0.45
N HIS A 12 -5.19 -17.60 0.07
CA HIS A 12 -6.14 -18.68 -0.16
C HIS A 12 -6.94 -19.03 1.10
N GLY A 13 -8.25 -19.25 0.97
CA GLY A 13 -9.14 -19.56 2.10
C GLY A 13 -9.51 -18.34 2.97
N LYS A 14 -9.13 -17.14 2.57
CA LYS A 14 -9.50 -15.87 3.23
C LYS A 14 -10.19 -14.91 2.25
N GLU A 15 -10.92 -15.47 1.29
CA GLU A 15 -11.66 -14.70 0.31
C GLU A 15 -12.83 -13.95 0.97
N LEU A 16 -13.12 -12.74 0.49
CA LEU A 16 -14.32 -12.02 0.92
C LEU A 16 -15.56 -12.65 0.29
N GLU A 17 -16.65 -12.74 1.06
CA GLU A 17 -17.91 -13.30 0.58
C GLU A 17 -18.49 -12.53 -0.62
N ASN A 18 -18.33 -11.20 -0.64
CA ASN A 18 -18.85 -10.35 -1.71
C ASN A 18 -17.85 -9.28 -2.18
N VAL A 19 -16.76 -9.74 -2.81
CA VAL A 19 -15.67 -8.89 -3.34
C VAL A 19 -16.19 -7.78 -4.27
N LYS A 20 -17.19 -8.07 -5.12
CA LYS A 20 -17.70 -7.09 -6.09
C LYS A 20 -18.40 -5.92 -5.41
N GLN A 21 -19.16 -6.21 -4.35
CA GLN A 21 -19.85 -5.17 -3.59
C GLN A 21 -18.85 -4.35 -2.78
N ASP A 22 -17.93 -5.01 -2.08
CA ASP A 22 -16.89 -4.33 -1.31
C ASP A 22 -16.05 -3.38 -2.16
N ARG A 23 -15.62 -3.83 -3.35
CA ARG A 23 -14.91 -2.98 -4.30
C ARG A 23 -15.73 -1.77 -4.76
N LYS A 24 -17.05 -1.90 -4.96
CA LYS A 24 -17.87 -0.73 -5.36
C LYS A 24 -17.87 0.40 -4.33
N HIS A 25 -17.65 0.07 -3.06
CA HIS A 25 -17.52 1.04 -1.96
C HIS A 25 -16.07 1.45 -1.68
N SER A 26 -15.11 0.90 -2.43
CA SER A 26 -13.70 1.27 -2.31
C SER A 26 -13.44 2.67 -2.83
N LYS A 27 -12.43 3.34 -2.26
CA LYS A 27 -11.91 4.60 -2.76
C LYS A 27 -10.63 4.37 -3.53
N ARG A 28 -10.54 4.97 -4.71
CA ARG A 28 -9.33 4.94 -5.53
C ARG A 28 -8.24 5.84 -4.94
N ILE A 29 -7.06 5.26 -4.71
CA ILE A 29 -5.83 5.94 -4.31
C ILE A 29 -4.77 5.59 -5.35
N GLU A 30 -4.56 6.51 -6.31
CA GLU A 30 -3.70 6.31 -7.48
C GLU A 30 -4.07 5.06 -8.30
N ARG A 31 -3.20 4.03 -8.25
CA ARG A 31 -3.37 2.73 -8.92
C ARG A 31 -4.05 1.67 -8.05
N TYR A 32 -4.34 2.01 -6.80
CA TYR A 32 -4.93 1.14 -5.79
C TYR A 32 -6.38 1.52 -5.53
N GLU A 33 -7.19 0.57 -5.06
CA GLU A 33 -8.51 0.85 -4.50
C GLU A 33 -8.58 0.28 -3.09
N VAL A 34 -9.09 1.05 -2.14
CA VAL A 34 -9.11 0.68 -0.71
C VAL A 34 -10.52 0.77 -0.19
N SER A 35 -11.06 -0.37 0.24
CA SER A 35 -12.33 -0.46 0.97
C SER A 35 -12.07 -0.69 2.46
N GLU A 36 -13.15 -0.82 3.22
CA GLU A 36 -13.08 -1.22 4.63
C GLU A 36 -12.65 -2.68 4.80
N ASN A 37 -12.82 -3.53 3.80
CA ASN A 37 -12.50 -4.96 3.94
C ASN A 37 -11.23 -5.38 3.19
N ALA A 38 -10.77 -4.63 2.18
CA ALA A 38 -9.61 -5.02 1.36
C ALA A 38 -8.88 -3.87 0.67
N ILE A 39 -7.61 -4.14 0.34
CA ILE A 39 -6.79 -3.35 -0.58
C ILE A 39 -6.75 -4.08 -1.93
N TYR A 40 -7.16 -3.41 -2.99
CA TYR A 40 -7.22 -3.92 -4.37
C TYR A 40 -6.07 -3.38 -5.22
N PHE A 41 -5.43 -4.27 -5.98
CA PHE A 41 -4.31 -3.94 -6.86
C PHE A 41 -4.14 -5.00 -7.95
N ASP A 42 -3.90 -4.59 -9.20
CA ASP A 42 -3.52 -5.49 -10.30
C ASP A 42 -4.42 -6.74 -10.48
N GLY A 43 -5.74 -6.58 -10.34
CA GLY A 43 -6.70 -7.71 -10.40
C GLY A 43 -6.71 -8.62 -9.17
N LYS A 44 -5.94 -8.29 -8.14
CA LYS A 44 -5.82 -9.00 -6.86
C LYS A 44 -6.32 -8.15 -5.70
N TYR A 45 -6.51 -8.77 -4.55
CA TYR A 45 -6.82 -8.05 -3.32
C TYR A 45 -6.23 -8.73 -2.07
N LEU A 46 -5.98 -7.90 -1.06
CA LEU A 46 -5.56 -8.30 0.29
C LEU A 46 -6.63 -7.88 1.30
N PRO A 47 -7.27 -8.81 2.01
CA PRO A 47 -8.17 -8.48 3.10
C PRO A 47 -7.48 -7.69 4.21
N VAL A 48 -8.08 -6.58 4.64
CA VAL A 48 -7.57 -5.70 5.69
C VAL A 48 -7.45 -6.43 7.03
N SER A 49 -8.36 -7.36 7.31
CA SER A 49 -8.33 -8.19 8.53
C SER A 49 -7.07 -9.07 8.67
N LEU A 50 -6.34 -9.33 7.57
CA LEU A 50 -5.12 -10.13 7.60
C LEU A 50 -3.85 -9.30 7.79
N ILE A 51 -3.96 -7.98 7.68
CA ILE A 51 -2.81 -7.09 7.81
C ILE A 51 -2.40 -7.08 9.28
N LYS A 52 -1.12 -7.34 9.54
CA LYS A 52 -0.52 -7.33 10.87
C LYS A 52 0.21 -6.02 11.14
N SER A 53 1.01 -5.59 10.18
CA SER A 53 1.72 -4.32 10.26
C SER A 53 1.84 -3.65 8.91
N MET A 54 2.00 -2.33 8.96
CA MET A 54 2.28 -1.51 7.80
C MET A 54 3.45 -0.59 8.08
N ARG A 55 4.30 -0.39 7.08
CA ARG A 55 5.43 0.54 7.16
C ARG A 55 5.54 1.34 5.88
N SER A 56 5.43 2.66 5.98
CA SER A 56 5.77 3.57 4.87
C SER A 56 7.25 3.95 4.93
N GLN A 57 7.88 4.03 3.76
CA GLN A 57 9.26 4.49 3.62
C GLN A 57 9.43 5.29 2.32
N PRO A 58 10.04 6.49 2.37
CA PRO A 58 10.44 7.21 1.16
C PRO A 58 11.51 6.41 0.40
N SER A 59 11.36 6.35 -0.92
CA SER A 59 12.18 5.58 -1.85
C SER A 59 12.27 6.34 -3.18
N ALA A 60 13.13 5.88 -4.08
CA ALA A 60 13.14 6.33 -5.47
C ALA A 60 12.86 5.15 -6.40
N TYR A 61 12.00 5.36 -7.40
CA TYR A 61 11.79 4.44 -8.52
C TYR A 61 12.71 4.86 -9.67
N ARG A 62 13.51 3.91 -10.16
CA ARG A 62 14.42 4.12 -11.30
C ARG A 62 14.01 3.18 -12.42
N PRO A 63 13.35 3.66 -13.49
CA PRO A 63 13.12 2.84 -14.66
C PRO A 63 14.47 2.45 -15.30
N HIS A 64 14.58 1.19 -15.73
CA HIS A 64 15.80 0.68 -16.37
C HIS A 64 16.20 1.54 -17.57
N GLY A 65 17.47 1.96 -17.64
CA GLY A 65 18.03 2.71 -18.77
C GLY A 65 18.08 4.24 -18.60
N CYS A 66 17.59 4.79 -17.49
CA CYS A 66 17.67 6.23 -17.23
C CYS A 66 18.81 6.57 -16.25
N CYS A 67 19.84 7.28 -16.71
CA CYS A 67 20.89 7.88 -15.85
C CYS A 67 20.41 9.16 -15.14
N GLY A 68 19.17 9.17 -14.68
CA GLY A 68 18.48 10.33 -14.12
C GLY A 68 18.19 10.23 -12.62
N ILE A 69 17.78 11.36 -12.05
CA ILE A 69 17.28 11.48 -10.68
C ILE A 69 16.05 10.57 -10.57
N GLY A 70 16.09 9.61 -9.64
CA GLY A 70 15.00 8.65 -9.48
C GLY A 70 13.71 9.34 -9.08
N ILE A 71 12.58 8.84 -9.58
CA ILE A 71 11.26 9.40 -9.27
C ILE A 71 10.99 9.15 -7.78
N PRO A 72 10.78 10.19 -6.96
CA PRO A 72 10.48 10.00 -5.55
C PRO A 72 9.15 9.26 -5.42
N VAL A 73 9.13 8.22 -4.58
CA VAL A 73 7.97 7.39 -4.30
C VAL A 73 7.97 6.97 -2.84
N PHE A 74 6.80 6.61 -2.33
CA PHE A 74 6.62 6.00 -1.03
C PHE A 74 6.33 4.51 -1.21
N LYS A 75 7.15 3.68 -0.57
CA LYS A 75 6.94 2.24 -0.50
C LYS A 75 6.22 1.92 0.80
N ILE A 76 5.01 1.39 0.69
CA ILE A 76 4.26 0.87 1.84
C ILE A 76 4.42 -0.63 1.85
N ARG A 77 5.15 -1.13 2.85
CA ARG A 77 5.30 -2.55 3.12
C ARG A 77 4.14 -3.00 4.01
N VAL A 78 3.41 -4.02 3.58
CA VAL A 78 2.26 -4.58 4.27
C VAL A 78 2.58 -6.02 4.63
N GLU A 79 2.69 -6.29 5.93
CA GLU A 79 2.92 -7.63 6.47
C GLU A 79 1.56 -8.25 6.79
N TYR A 80 1.27 -9.42 6.22
CA TYR A 80 -0.03 -10.09 6.35
C TYR A 80 0.10 -11.58 6.71
N GLY A 81 1.25 -11.95 7.30
CA GLY A 81 1.55 -13.31 7.74
C GLY A 81 2.10 -14.27 6.67
N ALA A 82 2.32 -13.81 5.44
CA ALA A 82 3.06 -14.55 4.43
C ALA A 82 4.58 -14.31 4.54
N GLU A 83 5.37 -15.19 3.90
CA GLU A 83 6.85 -15.07 3.85
C GLU A 83 7.31 -13.76 3.18
N LYS A 84 6.54 -13.27 2.21
CA LYS A 84 6.85 -12.03 1.48
C LYS A 84 5.76 -10.99 1.71
N PRO A 85 6.13 -9.77 2.15
CA PRO A 85 5.18 -8.67 2.27
C PRO A 85 4.65 -8.25 0.89
N VAL A 86 3.48 -7.61 0.91
CA VAL A 86 3.04 -6.81 -0.23
C VAL A 86 3.72 -5.45 -0.13
N VAL A 87 4.27 -4.98 -1.25
CA VAL A 87 4.87 -3.65 -1.34
C VAL A 87 4.04 -2.81 -2.30
N LEU A 88 3.35 -1.81 -1.76
CA LEU A 88 2.63 -0.81 -2.55
C LEU A 88 3.58 0.35 -2.85
N VAL A 89 3.48 0.91 -4.05
CA VAL A 89 4.31 2.02 -4.53
C VAL A 89 3.39 3.17 -4.91
N ILE A 90 3.45 4.23 -4.12
CA ILE A 90 2.63 5.44 -4.25
C ILE A 90 3.55 6.62 -4.52
N GLU A 91 3.18 7.50 -5.42
CA GLU A 91 4.05 8.62 -5.81
C GLU A 91 3.92 9.79 -4.82
N GLN A 92 2.70 10.05 -4.34
CA GLN A 92 2.39 11.17 -3.45
C GLN A 92 2.36 10.78 -1.97
N GLU A 93 3.03 11.57 -1.11
CA GLU A 93 3.06 11.37 0.35
C GLU A 93 1.65 11.36 0.95
N GLU A 94 0.85 12.39 0.63
CA GLU A 94 -0.52 12.55 1.12
C GLU A 94 -1.40 11.34 0.76
N LYS A 95 -1.13 10.70 -0.40
CA LYS A 95 -1.84 9.50 -0.83
C LYS A 95 -1.37 8.24 -0.10
N ALA A 96 -0.10 8.18 0.28
CA ALA A 96 0.42 7.10 1.10
C ALA A 96 -0.16 7.16 2.51
N GLU A 97 -0.22 8.36 3.09
CA GLU A 97 -0.87 8.61 4.37
C GLU A 97 -2.37 8.34 4.32
N GLU A 98 -3.07 8.79 3.26
CA GLU A 98 -4.50 8.52 3.07
C GLU A 98 -4.79 7.01 3.00
N LEU A 99 -3.92 6.23 2.34
CA LEU A 99 -4.07 4.78 2.26
C LEU A 99 -3.92 4.14 3.64
N ILE A 100 -2.89 4.53 4.40
CA ILE A 100 -2.64 3.99 5.74
C ILE A 100 -3.77 4.34 6.69
N ASP A 101 -4.20 5.61 6.72
CA ASP A 101 -5.31 6.07 7.56
C ASP A 101 -6.60 5.29 7.31
N ARG A 102 -6.94 5.01 6.04
CA ARG A 102 -8.11 4.20 5.69
C ARG A 102 -8.01 2.78 6.19
N VAL A 103 -6.84 2.16 6.03
CA VAL A 103 -6.61 0.78 6.47
C VAL A 103 -6.65 0.69 7.99
N LEU A 104 -6.09 1.67 8.71
CA LEU A 104 -6.15 1.75 10.18
C LEU A 104 -7.57 2.00 10.70
N LYS A 105 -8.36 2.84 10.01
CA LYS A 105 -9.77 3.05 10.35
C LYS A 105 -10.60 1.78 10.18
N ALA A 106 -10.29 1.00 9.15
CA ALA A 106 -10.92 -0.28 8.86
C ALA A 106 -10.50 -1.39 9.84
N ASN A 107 -9.25 -1.38 10.30
CA ASN A 107 -8.74 -2.32 11.28
C ASN A 107 -7.71 -1.65 12.21
N PRO A 108 -8.14 -1.18 13.40
CA PRO A 108 -7.29 -0.45 14.32
C PRO A 108 -6.24 -1.31 15.03
N ASP A 109 -6.33 -2.64 14.95
CA ASP A 109 -5.36 -3.58 15.52
C ASP A 109 -4.05 -3.68 14.72
N ILE A 110 -3.99 -3.05 13.54
CA ILE A 110 -2.78 -3.04 12.70
C ILE A 110 -1.68 -2.22 13.37
N THR A 111 -0.50 -2.83 13.50
CA THR A 111 0.68 -2.12 14.02
C THR A 111 1.27 -1.22 12.95
N LEU A 112 1.31 0.09 13.19
CA LEU A 112 2.04 1.02 12.32
C LEU A 112 3.51 1.05 12.73
N GLU A 113 4.36 0.54 11.84
CA GLU A 113 5.81 0.61 12.00
C GLU A 113 6.35 1.89 11.36
N TYR A 114 7.22 2.59 12.09
CA TYR A 114 7.87 3.78 11.58
C TYR A 114 9.22 3.43 10.98
N TYR A 115 9.48 3.90 9.76
CA TYR A 115 10.83 3.87 9.23
C TYR A 115 11.71 4.84 10.02
N LEU A 116 12.72 4.31 10.68
CA LEU A 116 13.82 5.10 11.21
C LEU A 116 14.93 5.09 10.19
N SER A 117 15.40 6.26 9.77
CA SER A 117 16.54 6.35 8.86
C SER A 117 17.75 5.69 9.52
N PRO A 118 18.38 4.67 8.92
CA PRO A 118 19.44 3.89 9.56
C PRO A 118 20.68 4.72 9.89
N HIS A 119 20.84 5.89 9.26
CA HIS A 119 21.95 6.81 9.51
C HIS A 119 21.68 7.84 10.62
N THR A 120 20.41 8.10 10.95
CA THR A 120 20.05 9.18 11.89
C THR A 120 19.17 8.71 13.06
N GLY A 121 18.55 7.52 12.96
CA GLY A 121 17.62 7.02 13.97
C GLY A 121 16.34 7.85 14.10
N LEU A 122 16.12 8.83 13.22
CA LEU A 122 14.98 9.74 13.24
C LEU A 122 13.90 9.27 12.28
N LYS A 123 12.64 9.52 12.65
CA LYS A 123 11.52 9.51 11.69
C LYS A 123 11.85 10.51 10.58
N PRO A 124 11.55 10.23 9.30
CA PRO A 124 11.68 11.22 8.23
C PRO A 124 10.57 12.28 8.39
N GLU A 125 10.55 13.02 9.49
CA GLU A 125 9.81 14.27 9.55
C GLU A 125 10.63 15.30 8.77
N LYS A 126 10.09 15.73 7.63
CA LYS A 126 10.58 16.86 6.80
C LYS A 126 11.95 16.65 6.17
N ILE A 127 12.14 15.54 5.45
CA ILE A 127 13.03 15.64 4.28
C ILE A 127 12.21 16.37 3.22
N SER A 128 12.18 17.70 3.30
CA SER A 128 11.73 18.53 2.18
C SER A 128 12.37 17.96 0.91
N PRO A 129 11.64 17.88 -0.21
CA PRO A 129 12.29 17.59 -1.49
C PRO A 129 13.50 18.53 -1.61
N PRO A 130 14.66 18.06 -2.11
CA PRO A 130 15.82 18.93 -2.24
C PRO A 130 15.37 20.20 -2.95
N LEU A 131 15.47 21.33 -2.23
CA LEU A 131 15.32 22.64 -2.83
C LEU A 131 16.43 22.73 -3.88
N TYR A 132 16.04 22.75 -5.15
CA TYR A 132 16.91 23.17 -6.23
C TYR A 132 17.25 24.66 -6.08
#